data_AF-A0A9E3XWR4-F1
#
_entry.id   AF-A0A9E3XWR4-F1
#
_cell.length_a   1.000
_cell.length_b   1.000
_cell.length_c   1.000
_cell.angle_alpha   90.00
_cell.angle_beta   90.00
_cell.angle_gamma   90.00
#
_symmetry.space_group_name_H-M   'P 1'
#
loop_
_entity.id
_entity.type
_entity.pdbx_description
1 polymer ?
#
loop_
_entity_poly.entity_id
_entity_poly.type
_entity_poly.pdbx_seq_one_letter_code
_entity_poly.pdbx_strand_id
1 'polypeptide(L)'
;MHRPAVAAALRLLPVGLMAVAIQRQVFAEHTIRDVKIQFVLALVVAAGAGGGADRGAVAGFVLGLMYDASGNTPLGLMALAYGLGGMTAGYVHSITPDPQWWLAAIFAAIGAAVGEAAIPAAEVVIGDSGWVTGDLVLVLPVVAGAAFLLCPLLLPVGRWMMGVKRKKWKAMVE
;
A
#
# COMPACT_ATOMS: atom_id res chain seq x y z
N MET A 1 -18.88 -14.30 -17.33
CA MET A 1 -18.21 -14.69 -16.07
C MET A 1 -17.04 -13.74 -15.72
N HIS A 2 -17.23 -12.40 -15.69
CA HIS A 2 -16.14 -11.40 -15.65
C HIS A 2 -16.36 -10.18 -14.72
N ARG A 3 -17.32 -10.21 -13.78
CA ARG A 3 -17.76 -9.01 -13.03
C ARG A 3 -17.02 -8.61 -11.71
N PRO A 4 -16.05 -9.35 -11.12
CA PRO A 4 -15.46 -8.91 -9.85
C PRO A 4 -14.36 -7.85 -10.01
N ALA A 5 -13.59 -7.87 -11.11
CA ALA A 5 -12.44 -6.98 -11.32
C ALA A 5 -12.86 -5.53 -11.62
N VAL A 6 -13.87 -5.34 -12.48
CA VAL A 6 -14.39 -4.00 -12.84
C VAL A 6 -14.98 -3.30 -11.61
N ALA A 7 -15.66 -4.04 -10.73
CA ALA A 7 -16.22 -3.46 -9.50
C ALA A 7 -15.15 -3.06 -8.48
N ALA A 8 -14.04 -3.80 -8.40
CA ALA A 8 -12.89 -3.44 -7.56
C ALA A 8 -12.17 -2.20 -8.13
N ALA A 9 -11.94 -2.16 -9.45
CA ALA A 9 -11.35 -1.01 -10.13
C ALA A 9 -12.20 0.27 -9.99
N LEU A 10 -13.53 0.14 -10.11
CA LEU A 10 -14.47 1.24 -9.95
C LEU A 10 -14.48 1.83 -8.53
N ARG A 11 -14.09 1.05 -7.51
CA ARG A 11 -13.94 1.53 -6.12
C ARG A 11 -12.54 2.04 -5.82
N LEU A 12 -11.52 1.42 -6.41
CA LEU A 12 -10.11 1.81 -6.27
C LEU A 12 -9.86 3.23 -6.79
N LEU A 13 -10.44 3.60 -7.94
CA LEU A 13 -10.25 4.93 -8.53
C LEU A 13 -10.70 6.09 -7.61
N PRO A 14 -11.96 6.17 -7.13
CA PRO A 14 -12.38 7.27 -6.28
C PRO A 14 -11.66 7.28 -4.93
N VAL A 15 -11.38 6.11 -4.35
CA VAL A 15 -10.63 6.03 -3.09
C VAL A 15 -9.18 6.44 -3.27
N GLY A 16 -8.56 6.06 -4.39
CA GLY A 16 -7.22 6.49 -4.77
C GLY A 16 -7.12 7.99 -4.97
N LEU A 17 -8.10 8.59 -5.64
CA LEU A 17 -8.19 10.05 -5.82
C LEU A 17 -8.30 10.78 -4.47
N MET A 18 -9.15 10.31 -3.57
CA MET A 18 -9.23 10.87 -2.21
C MET A 18 -7.93 10.68 -1.43
N ALA A 19 -7.32 9.50 -1.49
CA ALA A 19 -6.06 9.23 -0.79
C ALA A 19 -4.91 10.10 -1.30
N VAL A 20 -4.81 10.31 -2.61
CA VAL A 20 -3.82 11.21 -3.23
C VAL A 20 -4.11 12.67 -2.86
N ALA A 21 -5.38 13.09 -2.84
CA ALA A 21 -5.75 14.44 -2.41
C ALA A 21 -5.39 14.68 -0.93
N ILE A 22 -5.67 13.74 -0.04
CA ILE A 22 -5.30 13.81 1.39
C ILE A 22 -3.78 13.82 1.54
N GLN A 23 -3.07 12.94 0.82
CA GLN A 23 -1.61 12.89 0.84
C GLN A 23 -0.98 14.25 0.48
N ARG A 24 -1.56 14.94 -0.51
CA ARG A 24 -1.05 16.24 -0.97
C ARG A 24 -1.47 17.41 -0.09
N GLN A 25 -2.66 17.38 0.49
CA GLN A 25 -3.17 18.51 1.24
C GLN A 25 -2.73 18.46 2.71
N VAL A 26 -2.67 17.26 3.31
CA VAL A 26 -2.44 17.09 4.75
C VAL A 26 -1.02 16.64 5.02
N PHE A 27 -0.56 15.61 4.32
CA PHE A 27 0.75 15.00 4.58
C PHE A 27 1.91 15.67 3.83
N ALA A 28 1.63 16.59 2.89
CA ALA A 28 2.66 17.46 2.32
C ALA A 28 3.06 18.59 3.29
N GLU A 29 2.15 19.01 4.18
CA GLU A 29 2.39 20.07 5.17
C GLU A 29 2.85 19.51 6.53
N HIS A 30 2.49 18.27 6.87
CA HIS A 30 2.94 17.60 8.09
C HIS A 30 4.10 16.64 7.82
N THR A 31 5.32 17.17 7.82
CA THR A 31 6.54 16.36 7.90
C THR A 31 6.84 16.01 9.36
N ILE A 32 7.00 14.71 9.66
CA ILE A 32 7.51 14.30 10.98
C ILE A 32 9.02 14.18 10.84
N ARG A 33 9.77 15.10 11.47
CA ARG A 33 11.24 15.14 11.40
C ARG A 33 11.77 15.15 9.95
N ASP A 34 11.18 15.98 9.08
CA ASP A 34 11.47 16.08 7.64
C ASP A 34 11.15 14.84 6.79
N VAL A 35 10.55 13.80 7.37
CA VAL A 35 10.08 12.61 6.64
C VAL A 35 8.62 12.78 6.22
N LYS A 36 8.36 12.63 4.92
CA LYS A 36 7.00 12.61 4.35
C LYS A 36 6.35 11.26 4.66
N ILE A 37 5.26 11.28 5.42
CA ILE A 37 4.47 10.06 5.68
C ILE A 37 3.77 9.66 4.38
N GLN A 38 3.98 8.44 3.91
CA GLN A 38 3.32 7.94 2.70
C GLN A 38 1.99 7.25 3.02
N PHE A 39 0.92 8.05 3.06
CA PHE A 39 -0.44 7.56 3.32
C PHE A 39 -0.94 6.61 2.22
N VAL A 40 -0.60 6.90 0.96
CA VAL A 40 -1.01 6.06 -0.18
C VAL A 40 -0.36 4.67 -0.08
N LEU A 41 0.93 4.61 0.27
CA LEU A 41 1.62 3.34 0.53
C LEU A 41 0.99 2.60 1.71
N ALA A 42 0.69 3.29 2.81
CA ALA A 42 0.01 2.71 3.98
C ALA A 42 -1.36 2.09 3.61
N LEU A 43 -2.11 2.73 2.72
CA LEU A 43 -3.38 2.21 2.21
C LEU A 43 -3.18 0.97 1.32
N VAL A 44 -2.16 0.98 0.47
CA VAL A 44 -1.79 -0.14 -0.42
C VAL A 44 -1.40 -1.38 0.38
N VAL A 45 -0.54 -1.23 1.39
CA VAL A 45 -0.10 -2.36 2.22
C VAL A 45 -1.23 -2.90 3.09
N ALA A 46 -2.14 -2.05 3.56
CA ALA A 46 -3.35 -2.49 4.25
C ALA A 46 -4.31 -3.26 3.30
N ALA A 47 -4.45 -2.81 2.05
CA ALA A 47 -5.20 -3.53 1.03
C ALA A 47 -4.57 -4.88 0.68
N GLY A 48 -3.23 -4.96 0.63
CA GLY A 48 -2.48 -6.21 0.47
C GLY A 48 -2.69 -7.16 1.64
N ALA A 49 -2.43 -6.71 2.87
CA ALA A 49 -2.59 -7.52 4.08
C ALA A 49 -4.03 -8.05 4.26
N GLY A 50 -5.04 -7.26 3.88
CA GLY A 50 -6.45 -7.65 3.95
C GLY A 50 -6.98 -8.42 2.72
N GLY A 51 -6.32 -8.32 1.57
CA GLY A 51 -6.81 -8.79 0.27
C GLY A 51 -6.01 -9.92 -0.38
N GLY A 52 -4.79 -10.17 0.10
CA GLY A 52 -3.82 -11.11 -0.46
C GLY A 52 -2.81 -10.45 -1.40
N ALA A 53 -1.72 -11.15 -1.71
CA ALA A 53 -0.59 -10.64 -2.50
C ALA A 53 -0.98 -10.14 -3.89
N ASP A 54 -1.75 -10.91 -4.67
CA ASP A 54 -2.17 -10.50 -6.03
C ASP A 54 -3.02 -9.22 -6.01
N ARG A 55 -3.91 -9.12 -5.02
CA ARG A 55 -4.78 -7.95 -4.85
C ARG A 55 -4.00 -6.73 -4.39
N GLY A 56 -3.05 -6.92 -3.47
CA GLY A 56 -2.13 -5.89 -3.02
C GLY A 56 -1.25 -5.35 -4.16
N ALA A 57 -0.74 -6.23 -5.01
CA ALA A 57 0.08 -5.84 -6.16
C ALA A 57 -0.70 -4.97 -7.15
N VAL A 58 -1.92 -5.36 -7.51
CA VAL A 58 -2.79 -4.57 -8.41
C VAL A 58 -3.18 -3.24 -7.77
N ALA A 59 -3.57 -3.24 -6.49
CA ALA A 59 -3.91 -2.01 -5.78
C ALA A 59 -2.71 -1.05 -5.71
N GLY A 60 -1.52 -1.56 -5.39
CA GLY A 60 -0.28 -0.81 -5.35
C GLY A 60 0.10 -0.22 -6.70
N PHE A 61 0.02 -1.02 -7.76
CA PHE A 61 0.33 -0.57 -9.11
C PHE A 61 -0.62 0.54 -9.58
N VAL A 62 -1.93 0.36 -9.39
CA VAL A 62 -2.94 1.36 -9.81
C VAL A 62 -2.80 2.63 -8.99
N LEU A 63 -2.70 2.54 -7.67
CA LEU A 63 -2.58 3.72 -6.79
C LEU A 63 -1.24 4.44 -6.98
N GLY A 64 -0.16 3.71 -7.22
CA GLY A 64 1.14 4.27 -7.55
C GLY A 64 1.14 4.96 -8.91
N LEU A 65 0.49 4.39 -9.94
CA LEU A 65 0.29 5.07 -11.23
C LEU A 65 -0.52 6.36 -11.09
N MET A 66 -1.57 6.35 -10.26
CA MET A 66 -2.35 7.55 -9.97
C MET A 66 -1.51 8.61 -9.26
N TYR A 67 -0.66 8.19 -8.32
CA TYR A 67 0.25 9.07 -7.63
C TYR A 67 1.27 9.68 -8.60
N ASP A 68 1.89 8.87 -9.45
CA ASP A 68 2.84 9.32 -10.48
C ASP A 68 2.18 10.29 -11.45
N ALA A 69 0.99 9.97 -11.97
CA ALA A 69 0.26 10.83 -12.90
C ALA A 69 -0.19 12.17 -12.28
N SER A 70 -0.37 12.21 -10.95
CA SER A 70 -0.69 13.45 -10.26
C SER A 70 0.55 14.33 -10.06
N GLY A 71 1.76 13.75 -10.03
CA GLY A 71 3.01 14.38 -9.61
C GLY A 71 3.98 14.70 -10.71
N ASN A 72 5.13 15.21 -10.28
CA ASN A 72 6.31 15.40 -11.13
C ASN A 72 7.26 14.19 -11.05
N THR A 73 6.81 13.04 -10.52
CA THR A 73 7.61 11.81 -10.48
C THR A 73 7.56 11.10 -11.83
N PRO A 74 8.61 10.34 -12.21
CA PRO A 74 8.60 9.54 -13.42
C PRO A 74 7.44 8.55 -13.42
N LEU A 75 6.73 8.48 -14.53
CA LEU A 75 5.53 7.65 -14.67
C LEU A 75 5.90 6.17 -14.52
N GLY A 76 5.41 5.52 -13.46
CA GLY A 76 5.65 4.10 -13.18
C GLY A 76 6.62 3.82 -12.02
N LEU A 77 7.32 4.83 -11.50
CA LEU A 77 8.23 4.66 -10.37
C LEU A 77 7.47 4.24 -9.10
N MET A 78 6.47 5.02 -8.70
CA MET A 78 5.67 4.73 -7.51
C MET A 78 4.74 3.55 -7.77
N ALA A 79 4.30 3.34 -9.01
CA ALA A 79 3.54 2.16 -9.39
C ALA A 79 4.28 0.85 -9.07
N LEU A 80 5.58 0.77 -9.42
CA LEU A 80 6.40 -0.41 -9.16
C LEU A 80 6.67 -0.56 -7.65
N ALA A 81 7.08 0.52 -6.99
CA ALA A 81 7.37 0.55 -5.56
C ALA A 81 6.16 0.13 -4.71
N TYR A 82 5.00 0.73 -4.98
CA TYR A 82 3.78 0.43 -4.23
C TYR A 82 3.23 -0.96 -4.58
N GLY A 83 3.37 -1.41 -5.83
CA GLY A 83 3.05 -2.77 -6.22
C GLY A 83 3.84 -3.80 -5.40
N LEU A 84 5.16 -3.61 -5.25
CA LEU A 84 6.03 -4.46 -4.44
C LEU A 84 5.63 -4.41 -2.95
N GLY A 85 5.36 -3.22 -2.41
CA GLY A 85 4.93 -3.07 -1.02
C GLY A 85 3.59 -3.75 -0.73
N GLY A 86 2.61 -3.59 -1.63
CA GLY A 86 1.31 -4.25 -1.51
C GLY A 86 1.40 -5.77 -1.63
N MET A 87 2.24 -6.27 -2.55
CA MET A 87 2.48 -7.70 -2.73
C MET A 87 3.11 -8.33 -1.48
N THR A 88 4.16 -7.69 -0.95
CA THR A 88 4.88 -8.17 0.25
C THR A 88 3.99 -8.16 1.49
N ALA A 89 3.17 -7.12 1.69
CA ALA A 89 2.19 -7.09 2.78
C ALA A 89 1.13 -8.20 2.64
N GLY A 90 0.70 -8.50 1.39
CA GLY A 90 -0.25 -9.56 1.11
C GLY A 90 0.29 -10.98 1.25
N TYR A 91 1.60 -11.16 1.41
CA TYR A 91 2.22 -12.45 1.66
C TYR A 91 1.79 -13.05 3.02
N VAL A 92 1.26 -12.25 3.94
CA VAL A 92 0.69 -12.74 5.21
C VAL A 92 -0.35 -13.85 5.02
N HIS A 93 -1.12 -13.79 3.92
CA HIS A 93 -2.17 -14.78 3.62
C HIS A 93 -1.62 -16.14 3.16
N SER A 94 -0.35 -16.23 2.75
CA SER A 94 0.29 -17.53 2.46
C SER A 94 0.63 -18.29 3.74
N ILE A 95 0.86 -17.56 4.84
CA ILE A 95 1.21 -18.12 6.16
C ILE A 95 -0.04 -18.38 6.99
N THR A 96 -1.02 -17.45 6.97
CA THR A 96 -2.24 -17.58 7.77
C THR A 96 -3.45 -17.09 6.96
N PRO A 97 -4.42 -17.97 6.62
CA PRO A 97 -5.60 -17.61 5.83
C PRO A 97 -6.52 -16.56 6.48
N ASP A 98 -6.57 -16.50 7.81
CA ASP A 98 -7.29 -15.48 8.57
C ASP A 98 -6.31 -14.76 9.51
N PRO A 99 -5.53 -13.78 9.00
CA PRO A 99 -4.53 -13.10 9.80
C PRO A 99 -5.20 -12.24 10.87
N GLN A 100 -4.66 -12.29 12.09
CA GLN A 100 -5.02 -11.38 13.17
C GLN A 100 -4.61 -9.95 12.80
N TRP A 101 -5.31 -8.96 13.35
CA TRP A 101 -5.09 -7.54 13.04
C TRP A 101 -3.63 -7.10 13.28
N TRP A 102 -2.98 -7.62 14.34
CA TRP A 102 -1.60 -7.30 14.68
C TRP A 102 -0.60 -7.94 13.70
N LEU A 103 -0.88 -9.16 13.24
CA LEU A 103 -0.04 -9.84 12.24
C LEU A 103 -0.15 -9.13 10.88
N ALA A 104 -1.36 -8.70 10.51
CA ALA A 104 -1.59 -7.87 9.32
C ALA A 104 -0.85 -6.52 9.42
N ALA A 105 -0.79 -5.91 10.61
CA ALA A 105 -0.04 -4.68 10.84
C ALA A 105 1.48 -4.86 10.69
N ILE A 106 2.05 -5.96 11.19
CA ILE A 106 3.48 -6.28 11.02
C ILE A 106 3.81 -6.44 9.53
N PHE A 107 3.02 -7.22 8.78
CA PHE A 107 3.25 -7.39 7.35
C PHE A 107 3.01 -6.12 6.54
N ALA A 108 2.06 -5.28 6.96
CA ALA A 108 1.89 -3.95 6.38
C ALA A 108 3.12 -3.06 6.60
N ALA A 109 3.74 -3.11 7.79
CA ALA A 109 4.96 -2.38 8.08
C ALA A 109 6.15 -2.87 7.23
N ILE A 110 6.31 -4.19 7.11
CA ILE A 110 7.34 -4.79 6.24
C ILE A 110 7.11 -4.38 4.79
N GLY A 111 5.88 -4.48 4.29
CA GLY A 111 5.56 -4.09 2.93
C GLY A 111 5.76 -2.60 2.67
N ALA A 112 5.49 -1.74 3.66
CA ALA A 112 5.76 -0.31 3.54
C ALA A 112 7.27 -0.05 3.50
N ALA A 113 8.08 -0.71 4.33
CA ALA A 113 9.53 -0.60 4.25
C ALA A 113 10.08 -1.07 2.90
N VAL A 114 9.57 -2.20 2.37
CA VAL A 114 9.98 -2.71 1.05
C VAL A 114 9.57 -1.76 -0.08
N GLY A 115 8.34 -1.26 -0.05
CA GLY A 115 7.85 -0.30 -1.04
C GLY A 115 8.66 1.00 -1.01
N GLU A 116 8.95 1.52 0.18
CA GLU A 116 9.77 2.73 0.36
C GLU A 116 11.20 2.53 -0.14
N ALA A 117 11.83 1.41 0.21
CA ALA A 117 13.19 1.08 -0.23
C ALA A 117 13.29 0.87 -1.75
N ALA A 118 12.20 0.49 -2.41
CA ALA A 118 12.16 0.30 -3.84
C ALA A 118 12.20 1.63 -4.62
N ILE A 119 11.78 2.75 -4.01
CA ILE A 119 11.81 4.09 -4.63
C ILE A 119 13.23 4.51 -5.01
N PRO A 120 14.21 4.61 -4.07
CA PRO A 120 15.57 5.02 -4.42
C PRO A 120 16.26 4.00 -5.35
N ALA A 121 15.94 2.70 -5.21
CA ALA A 121 16.43 1.68 -6.12
C ALA A 121 15.96 1.91 -7.57
N ALA A 122 14.71 2.33 -7.76
CA ALA A 122 14.18 2.68 -9.07
C ALA A 122 14.74 4.00 -9.61
N GLU A 123 15.02 4.99 -8.74
CA GLU A 123 15.67 6.25 -9.13
C GLU A 123 17.10 6.03 -9.66
N VAL A 124 17.87 5.11 -9.04
CA VAL A 124 19.19 4.70 -9.54
C VAL A 124 19.12 4.14 -10.95
N VAL A 125 18.09 3.36 -11.27
CA VAL A 125 17.90 2.79 -12.62
C VAL A 125 17.61 3.88 -13.65
N ILE A 126 16.92 4.95 -13.26
CA ILE A 126 16.60 6.09 -14.13
C ILE A 126 17.82 7.02 -14.33
N GLY A 127 18.91 6.76 -13.62
CA GLY A 127 20.15 7.55 -13.70
C GLY A 127 20.08 8.84 -12.89
N ASP A 128 19.10 8.97 -12.00
CA ASP A 128 19.08 10.03 -10.99
C ASP A 128 20.00 9.66 -9.82
N SER A 129 20.43 10.66 -9.05
CA SER A 129 21.29 10.48 -7.89
C SER A 129 20.52 9.89 -6.69
N GLY A 130 20.02 8.66 -6.85
CA GLY A 130 19.45 7.85 -5.78
C GLY A 130 20.55 7.40 -4.81
N TRP A 131 21.10 8.33 -4.04
CA TRP A 131 22.01 7.96 -2.96
C TRP A 131 21.18 7.48 -1.78
N VAL A 132 21.59 6.32 -1.26
CA VAL A 132 21.25 5.83 0.08
C VAL A 132 21.86 6.82 1.08
N THR A 133 21.26 8.00 1.20
CA THR A 133 21.64 8.99 2.20
C THR A 133 21.29 8.42 3.57
N GLY A 134 21.99 8.83 4.64
CA GLY A 134 21.68 8.40 6.01
C GLY A 134 20.21 8.62 6.41
N ASP A 135 19.50 9.48 5.68
CA ASP A 135 18.06 9.70 5.79
C ASP A 135 17.22 8.45 5.53
N LEU A 136 17.63 7.53 4.64
CA LEU A 136 16.84 6.32 4.35
C LEU A 136 16.73 5.42 5.60
N VAL A 137 17.77 5.41 6.44
CA VAL A 137 17.79 4.69 7.72
C VAL A 137 16.78 5.28 8.70
N LEU A 138 16.44 6.56 8.58
CA LEU A 138 15.41 7.23 9.38
C LEU A 138 14.01 7.11 8.73
N VAL A 139 13.93 7.21 7.40
CA VAL A 139 12.67 7.19 6.64
C VAL A 139 12.01 5.81 6.74
N LEU A 140 12.75 4.72 6.53
CA LEU A 140 12.22 3.36 6.56
C LEU A 140 11.46 3.02 7.86
N PRO A 141 12.03 3.17 9.06
CA PRO A 141 11.32 2.87 10.30
C PRO A 141 10.17 3.84 10.57
N VAL A 142 10.25 5.10 10.14
CA VAL A 142 9.16 6.07 10.27
C VAL A 142 7.98 5.67 9.39
N VAL A 143 8.22 5.33 8.13
CA VAL A 143 7.19 4.89 7.17
C VAL A 143 6.60 3.55 7.59
N ALA A 144 7.43 2.59 8.00
CA ALA A 144 6.98 1.30 8.51
C ALA A 144 6.15 1.45 9.80
N GLY A 145 6.59 2.30 10.74
CA GLY A 145 5.86 2.60 11.97
C GLY A 145 4.53 3.29 11.72
N ALA A 146 4.50 4.28 10.82
CA ALA A 146 3.27 4.93 10.40
C ALA A 146 2.29 3.94 9.75
N ALA A 147 2.78 3.09 8.85
CA ALA A 147 1.98 2.04 8.22
C ALA A 147 1.45 1.03 9.26
N PHE A 148 2.26 0.62 10.24
CA PHE A 148 1.84 -0.25 11.33
C PHE A 148 0.67 0.35 12.13
N LEU A 149 0.79 1.64 12.50
CA LEU A 149 -0.23 2.35 13.29
C LEU A 149 -1.50 2.62 12.49
N LEU A 150 -1.37 2.96 11.21
CA LEU A 150 -2.50 3.24 10.32
C LEU A 150 -3.18 1.96 9.82
N CYS A 151 -2.47 0.83 9.78
CA CYS A 151 -2.99 -0.45 9.29
C CYS A 151 -4.35 -0.84 9.90
N PRO A 152 -4.55 -0.91 11.24
CA PRO A 152 -5.85 -1.29 11.81
C PRO A 152 -7.00 -0.38 11.34
N LEU A 153 -6.74 0.90 11.10
CA LEU A 153 -7.72 1.87 10.60
C LEU A 153 -7.98 1.69 9.09
N LEU A 154 -6.95 1.39 8.32
CA LEU A 154 -7.02 1.27 6.85
C LEU A 154 -7.42 -0.13 6.37
N LEU A 155 -7.29 -1.17 7.20
CA LEU A 155 -7.66 -2.55 6.86
C LEU A 155 -9.12 -2.71 6.40
N PRO A 156 -10.14 -2.14 7.08
CA PRO A 156 -11.52 -2.21 6.63
C PRO A 156 -11.70 -1.57 5.24
N VAL A 157 -11.05 -0.43 5.01
CA VAL A 157 -11.08 0.31 3.74
C VAL A 157 -10.39 -0.53 2.64
N GLY A 158 -9.21 -1.07 2.92
CA GLY A 158 -8.47 -1.97 2.03
C GLY A 158 -9.27 -3.19 1.58
N ARG A 159 -9.93 -3.86 2.53
CA ARG A 159 -10.79 -5.02 2.24
C ARG A 159 -12.01 -4.64 1.42
N TRP A 160 -12.58 -3.47 1.66
CA TRP A 160 -13.73 -2.96 0.92
C TRP A 160 -13.38 -2.57 -0.53
N MET A 161 -12.24 -1.90 -0.73
CA MET A 161 -11.70 -1.58 -2.06
C MET A 161 -11.50 -2.85 -2.90
N MET A 162 -10.91 -3.87 -2.30
CA MET A 162 -10.61 -5.12 -2.99
C MET A 162 -11.80 -6.08 -3.10
N GLY A 163 -12.98 -5.69 -2.61
CA GLY A 163 -14.20 -6.47 -2.70
C GLY A 163 -14.09 -7.85 -2.07
N VAL A 164 -13.27 -7.99 -1.02
CA VAL A 164 -13.04 -9.27 -0.34
C VAL A 164 -14.32 -9.69 0.35
N LYS A 165 -15.06 -10.62 -0.26
CA LYS A 165 -16.22 -11.24 0.38
C LYS A 165 -15.73 -12.02 1.59
N ARG A 166 -16.15 -11.61 2.79
CA ARG A 166 -16.06 -12.43 4.01
C ARG A 166 -16.59 -13.83 3.64
N LYS A 167 -15.82 -14.89 3.91
CA LYS A 167 -16.31 -16.26 3.74
C LYS A 167 -17.51 -16.37 4.68
N LYS A 168 -18.73 -16.26 4.13
CA LYS A 168 -19.95 -16.56 4.90
C LYS A 168 -19.78 -18.01 5.28
N TRP A 169 -19.57 -18.27 6.57
CA TRP A 169 -19.65 -19.60 7.14
C TRP A 169 -21.02 -20.14 6.73
N LYS A 170 -21.08 -20.99 5.71
CA LYS A 170 -22.19 -21.92 5.60
C LYS A 170 -21.90 -22.91 6.72
N ALA A 171 -22.62 -22.77 7.84
CA ALA A 171 -22.75 -23.89 8.74
C ALA A 171 -23.23 -25.06 7.87
N MET A 172 -22.37 -26.07 7.71
CA MET A 172 -22.79 -27.35 7.19
C MET A 172 -23.72 -27.92 8.26
N VAL A 173 -25.01 -27.86 7.96
CA VAL A 173 -26.09 -28.80 8.26
C VAL A 173 -25.85 -29.71 9.48
N GLU A 174 -26.70 -29.53 10.49
CA GLU A 174 -27.70 -30.52 10.91
C GLU A 174 -29.02 -29.81 11.19
#